data_AF-A0A957BB50-F1
#
_entry.id   AF-A0A957BB50-F1
#
_cell.length_a   1.000
_cell.length_b   1.000
_cell.length_c   1.000
_cell.angle_alpha   90.00
_cell.angle_beta   90.00
_cell.angle_gamma   90.00
#
_symmetry.space_group_name_H-M   'P 1'
#
loop_
_entity.id
_entity.type
_entity.pdbx_description
1 polymer ?
#
loop_
_entity_poly.entity_id
_entity_poly.type
_entity_poly.pdbx_seq_one_letter_code
_entity_poly.pdbx_strand_id
1 'polypeptide(L)'
;MSQNVLLITTDQHQRTTLGCYGASICRTPHLDRLAQKGMRFTHAFTNTAICTPARTSLLTGYLPFRHGMLANFERNVGYPWEIPDGHPMLSHYLKDADYVCGNVGKWHVGLERGPDYYGFEGEHYIGWHPPY
;
A
#
# COMPACT_ATOMS: atom_id res chain seq x y z
N MET A 1 -9.72 -16.99 19.27
CA MET A 1 -8.86 -17.04 18.07
C MET A 1 -8.90 -15.67 17.42
N SER A 2 -7.74 -15.07 17.16
CA SER A 2 -7.63 -13.84 16.35
C SER A 2 -7.97 -14.15 14.89
N GLN A 3 -8.48 -13.14 14.17
CA GLN A 3 -8.84 -13.27 12.75
C GLN A 3 -7.62 -12.95 11.89
N ASN A 4 -7.31 -13.77 10.89
CA ASN A 4 -6.24 -13.44 9.95
C ASN A 4 -6.65 -12.25 9.06
N VAL A 5 -5.75 -11.28 8.89
CA VAL A 5 -5.97 -10.10 8.06
C VAL A 5 -5.13 -10.20 6.79
N LEU A 6 -5.78 -10.06 5.63
CA LEU A 6 -5.10 -10.00 4.32
C LEU A 6 -5.45 -8.68 3.63
N LEU A 7 -4.44 -7.81 3.48
CA LEU A 7 -4.55 -6.55 2.76
C LEU A 7 -3.99 -6.69 1.34
N ILE A 8 -4.85 -6.58 0.33
CA ILE A 8 -4.45 -6.65 -1.08
C ILE A 8 -4.46 -5.24 -1.67
N THR A 9 -3.30 -4.76 -2.08
CA THR A 9 -3.15 -3.47 -2.77
C THR A 9 -2.68 -3.69 -4.20
N THR A 10 -3.46 -3.24 -5.17
CA THR A 10 -3.07 -3.25 -6.58
C THR A 10 -2.33 -1.97 -6.96
N ASP A 11 -1.46 -2.02 -7.96
CA ASP A 11 -0.75 -0.84 -8.46
C ASP A 11 -1.43 -0.27 -9.72
N GLN A 12 -1.69 1.05 -9.72
CA GLN A 12 -2.33 1.79 -10.82
C GLN A 12 -3.66 1.20 -11.34
N HIS A 13 -4.40 0.48 -10.48
CA HIS A 13 -5.64 -0.18 -10.87
C HIS A 13 -6.81 0.80 -10.87
N GLN A 14 -7.48 0.92 -12.00
CA GLN A 14 -8.66 1.78 -12.13
C GLN A 14 -9.93 0.99 -11.83
N ARG A 15 -10.88 1.61 -11.11
CA ARG A 15 -12.19 1.00 -10.84
C ARG A 15 -12.90 0.54 -12.12
N THR A 16 -12.73 1.26 -13.22
CA THR A 16 -13.36 1.02 -14.53
C THR A 16 -12.84 -0.21 -15.26
N THR A 17 -11.87 -0.93 -14.70
CA THR A 17 -11.39 -2.22 -15.24
C THR A 17 -12.01 -3.43 -14.52
N LEU A 18 -12.88 -3.23 -13.54
CA LEU A 18 -13.45 -4.31 -12.73
C LEU A 18 -14.89 -4.66 -13.17
N GLY A 19 -15.15 -5.94 -13.41
CA GLY A 19 -16.48 -6.46 -13.78
C GLY A 19 -17.56 -6.14 -12.75
N CYS A 20 -17.23 -6.24 -11.45
CA CYS A 20 -18.13 -5.86 -10.35
C CYS A 20 -18.46 -4.35 -10.26
N TYR A 21 -17.82 -3.53 -11.08
CA TYR A 21 -18.15 -2.12 -11.29
C TYR A 21 -18.68 -1.81 -12.71
N GLY A 22 -19.01 -2.85 -13.50
CA GLY A 22 -19.64 -2.73 -14.81
C GLY A 22 -18.68 -2.78 -16.01
N ALA A 23 -17.38 -3.04 -15.78
CA ALA A 23 -16.44 -3.20 -16.88
C ALA A 23 -16.68 -4.50 -17.67
N SER A 24 -16.50 -4.45 -18.99
CA SER A 24 -16.66 -5.63 -19.88
C SER A 24 -15.36 -6.08 -20.56
N ILE A 25 -14.32 -5.24 -20.54
CA ILE A 25 -13.06 -5.50 -21.26
C ILE A 25 -12.17 -6.47 -20.49
N CYS A 26 -11.86 -6.15 -19.23
CA CYS A 26 -10.99 -6.99 -18.39
C CYS A 26 -11.80 -8.13 -17.76
N ARG A 27 -11.21 -9.33 -17.72
CA ARG A 27 -11.82 -10.49 -17.06
C ARG A 27 -11.35 -10.57 -15.61
N THR A 28 -12.22 -10.25 -14.66
CA THR A 28 -11.89 -10.20 -13.22
C THR A 28 -12.69 -11.17 -12.35
N PRO A 29 -12.88 -12.44 -12.74
CA PRO A 29 -13.87 -13.34 -12.12
C PRO A 29 -13.64 -13.58 -10.62
N HIS A 30 -12.39 -13.53 -10.15
CA HIS A 30 -12.08 -13.71 -8.73
C HIS A 30 -12.40 -12.48 -7.88
N LEU A 31 -12.13 -11.27 -8.38
CA LEU A 31 -12.49 -10.03 -7.72
C LEU A 31 -14.00 -9.82 -7.76
N ASP A 32 -14.65 -10.22 -8.86
CA ASP A 32 -16.11 -10.15 -8.98
C ASP A 32 -16.79 -11.07 -7.97
N ARG A 33 -16.29 -12.31 -7.83
CA ARG A 33 -16.75 -13.25 -6.81
C ARG A 33 -16.50 -12.75 -5.39
N LEU A 34 -15.36 -12.10 -5.13
CA LEU A 34 -15.07 -11.50 -3.82
C LEU A 34 -16.08 -10.39 -3.49
N ALA A 35 -16.36 -9.51 -4.45
CA ALA A 35 -17.34 -8.45 -4.29
C ALA A 35 -18.78 -8.96 -4.09
N GLN A 36 -19.16 -10.08 -4.73
CA GLN A 36 -20.47 -10.71 -4.55
C GLN A 36 -20.64 -11.38 -3.19
N LYS A 37 -19.56 -11.92 -2.62
CA LYS A 37 -19.60 -12.65 -1.33
C LYS A 37 -19.25 -11.77 -0.12
N GLY A 38 -18.87 -10.52 -0.35
CA GLY A 38 -18.42 -9.60 0.68
C GLY A 38 -19.05 -8.23 0.55
N MET A 39 -18.32 -7.22 1.03
CA MET A 39 -18.72 -5.82 0.92
C MET A 39 -18.02 -5.17 -0.28
N ARG A 40 -18.76 -4.37 -1.05
CA ARG A 40 -18.24 -3.56 -2.16
C ARG A 40 -18.59 -2.09 -1.96
N PHE A 41 -17.58 -1.24 -1.91
CA PHE A 41 -17.75 0.20 -1.75
C PHE A 41 -18.03 0.89 -3.08
N THR A 42 -19.09 1.69 -3.18
CA THR A 42 -19.32 2.53 -4.38
C THR A 42 -18.49 3.81 -4.37
N HIS A 43 -18.02 4.22 -3.19
CA HIS A 43 -17.20 5.39 -2.92
C HIS A 43 -16.04 5.00 -2.00
N ALA A 44 -14.88 4.73 -2.57
CA ALA A 44 -13.63 4.49 -1.86
C ALA A 44 -12.55 5.35 -2.54
N PHE A 45 -11.85 6.17 -1.75
CA PHE A 45 -10.93 7.18 -2.26
C PHE A 45 -9.52 6.91 -1.76
N THR A 46 -8.55 7.07 -2.63
CA THR A 46 -7.15 7.30 -2.23
C THR A 46 -6.99 8.77 -1.91
N ASN A 47 -6.11 9.10 -0.96
CA ASN A 47 -5.81 10.49 -0.61
C ASN A 47 -4.91 11.21 -1.63
N THR A 48 -4.27 10.45 -2.53
CA THR A 48 -3.47 10.95 -3.64
C THR A 48 -3.36 9.89 -4.73
N ALA A 49 -3.16 10.33 -5.97
CA ALA A 49 -2.97 9.46 -7.13
C ALA A 49 -1.51 8.98 -7.31
N ILE A 50 -0.62 9.27 -6.34
CA ILE A 50 0.82 8.99 -6.41
C ILE A 50 1.19 7.85 -5.45
N CYS A 51 2.05 6.91 -5.90
CA CYS A 51 2.31 5.64 -5.20
C CYS A 51 2.88 5.82 -3.78
N THR A 52 4.03 6.47 -3.65
CA THR A 52 4.75 6.64 -2.38
C THR A 52 3.88 7.29 -1.30
N PRO A 53 3.26 8.48 -1.54
CA PRO A 53 2.41 9.09 -0.53
C PRO A 53 1.16 8.25 -0.21
N ALA A 54 0.49 7.66 -1.21
CA ALA A 54 -0.70 6.82 -0.95
C ALA A 54 -0.38 5.59 -0.09
N ARG A 55 0.74 4.92 -0.37
CA ARG A 55 1.22 3.76 0.40
C ARG A 55 1.65 4.16 1.80
N THR A 56 2.37 5.28 1.94
CA THR A 56 2.77 5.79 3.25
C THR A 56 1.56 6.09 4.11
N SER A 57 0.54 6.71 3.54
CA SER A 57 -0.71 6.99 4.27
C SER A 57 -1.49 5.74 4.64
N LEU A 58 -1.51 4.72 3.78
CA LEU A 58 -2.12 3.43 4.08
C LEU A 58 -1.43 2.75 5.27
N LEU A 59 -0.10 2.85 5.35
CA LEU A 59 0.70 2.21 6.41
C LEU A 59 0.71 3.01 7.72
N THR A 60 0.64 4.34 7.66
CA THR A 60 0.75 5.20 8.86
C THR A 60 -0.60 5.67 9.40
N GLY A 61 -1.66 5.61 8.58
CA GLY A 61 -2.96 6.21 8.89
C GLY A 61 -2.98 7.74 8.79
N TYR A 62 -1.90 8.37 8.33
CA TYR A 62 -1.79 9.83 8.21
C TYR A 62 -1.93 10.32 6.78
N LEU A 63 -2.39 11.57 6.64
CA LEU A 63 -2.43 12.25 5.34
C LEU A 63 -1.02 12.69 4.89
N PRO A 64 -0.79 12.89 3.58
CA PRO A 64 0.55 13.16 3.04
C PRO A 64 1.29 14.34 3.68
N PHE A 65 0.58 15.42 3.98
CA PHE A 65 1.18 16.59 4.63
C PHE A 65 1.72 16.32 6.04
N ARG A 66 1.24 15.27 6.72
CA ARG A 66 1.68 14.93 8.08
C ARG A 66 2.91 14.04 8.08
N HIS A 67 3.00 13.09 7.15
CA HIS A 67 4.17 12.20 7.04
C HIS A 67 5.25 12.70 6.07
N GLY A 68 5.04 13.80 5.34
CA GLY A 68 6.07 14.46 4.54
C GLY A 68 6.47 13.78 3.22
N MET A 69 6.12 12.50 3.03
CA MET A 69 6.19 11.85 1.72
C MET A 69 5.13 12.45 0.80
N LEU A 70 5.50 13.24 -0.21
CA LEU A 70 4.56 13.99 -1.07
C LEU A 70 4.59 13.61 -2.55
N ALA A 71 5.67 12.96 -3.01
CA ALA A 71 5.79 12.47 -4.37
C ALA A 71 6.50 11.11 -4.37
N ASN A 72 6.55 10.47 -5.55
CA ASN A 72 7.49 9.37 -5.73
C ASN A 72 8.92 9.91 -5.73
N PHE A 73 9.86 9.05 -5.36
CA PHE A 73 11.27 9.40 -5.54
C PHE A 73 11.56 9.63 -7.02
N GLU A 74 12.06 10.82 -7.33
CA GLU A 74 12.56 11.21 -8.65
C GLU A 74 13.93 11.85 -8.43
N ARG A 75 14.93 11.49 -9.26
CA ARG A 75 16.33 11.92 -9.10
C ARG A 75 16.52 13.44 -9.00
N ASN A 76 15.57 14.22 -9.53
CA ASN A 76 15.69 15.67 -9.68
C ASN A 76 14.77 16.47 -8.74
N VAL A 77 14.12 15.81 -7.78
CA VAL A 77 13.21 16.47 -6.85
C VAL A 77 13.57 16.11 -5.41
N GLY A 78 13.86 17.11 -4.58
CA GLY A 78 14.35 16.96 -3.21
C GLY A 78 13.32 16.48 -2.18
N TYR A 79 12.37 15.63 -2.59
CA TYR A 79 11.43 15.01 -1.66
C TYR A 79 12.14 13.95 -0.81
N PRO A 80 11.65 13.64 0.41
CA PRO A 80 12.18 12.54 1.21
C PRO A 80 12.02 11.19 0.48
N TRP A 81 13.02 10.32 0.62
CA TRP A 81 13.05 9.00 -0.02
C TRP A 81 12.70 7.86 0.96
N GLU A 82 12.46 8.26 2.20
CA GLU A 82 12.38 7.42 3.38
C GLU A 82 11.31 8.03 4.29
N ILE A 83 10.41 7.21 4.85
CA ILE A 83 9.41 7.71 5.81
C ILE A 83 10.15 8.36 6.98
N PRO A 84 9.90 9.65 7.31
CA PRO A 84 10.56 10.28 8.44
C PRO A 84 10.30 9.51 9.74
N ASP A 85 11.28 9.51 10.65
CA ASP A 85 11.15 8.80 11.92
C ASP A 85 9.98 9.35 12.77
N GLY A 86 9.53 8.54 13.73
CA GLY A 86 8.45 8.92 14.66
C GLY A 86 7.03 8.71 14.12
N HIS A 87 6.87 8.15 12.91
CA HIS A 87 5.56 7.73 12.41
C HIS A 87 5.27 6.27 12.82
N PRO A 88 4.18 6.01 13.57
CA PRO A 88 3.76 4.65 13.84
C PRO A 88 3.26 3.98 12.56
N MET A 89 3.53 2.68 12.44
CA MET A 89 3.12 1.87 11.31
C MET A 89 2.00 0.91 11.72
N LEU A 90 1.15 0.54 10.77
CA LEU A 90 0.10 -0.46 10.93
C LEU A 90 0.63 -1.76 11.53
N SER A 91 1.83 -2.19 11.08
CA SER A 91 2.54 -3.36 11.61
C SER A 91 2.86 -3.25 13.10
N HIS A 92 3.19 -2.06 13.62
CA HIS A 92 3.48 -1.88 15.05
C HIS A 92 2.24 -2.20 15.88
N TYR A 93 1.09 -1.65 15.50
CA TYR A 93 -0.18 -1.92 16.18
C TYR A 93 -0.63 -3.38 16.05
N LEU A 94 -0.41 -4.01 14.88
CA LEU A 94 -0.72 -5.41 14.68
C LEU A 94 0.19 -6.32 15.52
N LYS A 95 1.48 -5.99 15.63
CA LYS A 95 2.44 -6.73 16.45
C LYS A 95 2.12 -6.62 17.95
N ASP A 96 1.71 -5.44 18.42
CA ASP A 96 1.21 -5.24 19.79
C ASP A 96 -0.04 -6.09 20.10
N ALA A 97 -0.76 -6.53 19.07
CA ALA A 97 -1.91 -7.42 19.15
C ALA A 97 -1.56 -8.90 18.80
N ASP A 98 -0.28 -9.28 18.90
CA ASP A 98 0.24 -10.64 18.66
C ASP A 98 0.08 -11.16 17.23
N TYR A 99 0.02 -10.28 16.22
CA TYR A 99 0.07 -10.69 14.82
C TYR A 99 1.50 -10.83 14.31
N VAL A 100 1.72 -11.85 13.49
CA VAL A 100 2.86 -11.91 12.57
C VAL A 100 2.48 -11.17 11.29
N CYS A 101 3.25 -10.16 10.92
CA CYS A 101 2.99 -9.32 9.75
C CYS A 101 3.93 -9.70 8.62
N GLY A 102 3.37 -10.01 7.44
CA GLY A 102 4.13 -10.26 6.22
C GLY A 102 3.89 -9.19 5.15
N ASN A 103 4.91 -8.87 4.34
CA ASN A 103 4.80 -8.05 3.14
C ASN A 103 5.33 -8.81 1.92
N VAL A 104 4.55 -8.83 0.84
CA VAL A 104 4.96 -9.44 -0.43
C VAL A 104 4.69 -8.44 -1.56
N GLY A 105 5.71 -8.15 -2.34
CA GLY A 105 5.63 -7.29 -3.52
C GLY A 105 6.23 -5.90 -3.28
N LYS A 106 5.56 -4.86 -3.82
CA LYS A 106 6.12 -3.51 -3.91
C LYS A 106 6.00 -2.74 -2.60
N TRP A 107 7.14 -2.33 -2.05
CA TRP A 107 7.24 -1.47 -0.86
C TRP A 107 6.98 0.01 -1.21
N HIS A 108 7.88 0.66 -1.94
CA HIS A 108 7.77 2.03 -2.46
C HIS A 108 7.51 3.12 -1.40
N VAL A 109 8.00 2.94 -0.17
CA VAL A 109 8.00 3.98 0.88
C VAL A 109 9.37 4.14 1.57
N GLY A 110 10.39 3.47 1.05
CA GLY A 110 11.78 3.53 1.47
C GLY A 110 12.66 2.92 0.38
N LEU A 111 13.86 3.48 0.17
CA LEU A 111 14.86 2.95 -0.76
C LEU A 111 15.77 1.95 -0.04
N GLU A 112 16.26 2.33 1.13
CA GLU A 112 17.19 1.55 1.94
C GLU A 112 16.43 0.76 3.00
N ARG A 113 15.45 1.39 3.67
CA ARG A 113 14.68 0.73 4.73
C ARG A 113 13.51 -0.05 4.13
N GLY A 114 13.64 -1.37 4.20
CA GLY A 114 12.64 -2.32 3.73
C GLY A 114 11.50 -2.59 4.71
N PRO A 115 10.55 -3.47 4.35
CA PRO A 115 9.44 -3.84 5.23
C PRO A 115 9.87 -4.37 6.60
N ASP A 116 11.02 -5.05 6.66
CA ASP A 116 11.66 -5.62 7.86
C ASP A 116 11.98 -4.55 8.91
N TYR A 117 12.51 -3.41 8.47
CA TYR A 117 12.76 -2.26 9.34
C TYR A 117 11.47 -1.78 10.03
N TYR A 118 10.32 -1.91 9.36
CA TYR A 118 9.01 -1.50 9.86
C TYR A 118 8.20 -2.68 10.44
N GLY A 119 8.85 -3.79 10.80
CA GLY A 119 8.20 -4.90 11.50
C GLY A 119 7.33 -5.81 10.63
N PHE A 120 7.53 -5.81 9.31
CA PHE A 120 6.99 -6.84 8.41
C PHE A 120 8.07 -7.86 8.05
N GLU A 121 7.72 -9.13 8.01
CA GLU A 121 8.54 -10.17 7.38
C GLU A 121 8.35 -10.12 5.86
N GLY A 122 9.43 -10.16 5.08
CA GLY A 122 9.34 -10.13 3.61
C GLY A 122 10.67 -9.79 2.95
N GLU A 123 10.74 -10.02 1.64
CA GLU A 123 11.92 -9.66 0.87
C GLU A 123 11.86 -8.19 0.44
N HIS A 124 12.87 -7.41 0.86
CA HIS A 124 13.12 -6.07 0.34
C HIS A 124 14.14 -6.13 -0.79
N TYR A 125 13.69 -5.91 -2.01
CA TYR A 125 14.58 -5.83 -3.15
C TYR A 125 15.09 -4.39 -3.32
N ILE A 126 16.29 -4.13 -2.80
CA ILE A 126 17.00 -2.85 -3.00
C ILE A 126 17.08 -2.56 -4.50
N GLY A 127 16.63 -1.38 -4.92
CA GLY A 127 16.69 -0.96 -6.32
C GLY A 127 15.52 -1.42 -7.20
N TRP A 128 14.47 -2.07 -6.66
CA TRP A 128 13.24 -2.39 -7.40
C TRP A 128 12.30 -1.18 -7.56
N HIS A 129 12.89 -0.02 -7.84
CA HIS A 129 12.21 1.10 -8.48
C HIS A 129 12.48 0.96 -9.99
N PRO A 130 11.53 1.33 -10.86
CA PRO A 130 11.86 1.39 -12.28
C PRO A 130 13.09 2.29 -12.44
N PRO A 131 14.07 1.91 -13.28
CA PRO A 131 15.23 2.74 -13.55
C PRO A 131 14.72 4.01 -14.25
N TYR A 132 14.55 5.08 -13.48
CA TYR A 132 14.39 6.44 -13.97
C TYR A 132 15.64 7.24 -13.60
#